data_AF-E9FI40-F1
#
_entry.id   AF-E9FI40-F1
#
_cell.length_a   1.000
_cell.length_b   1.000
_cell.length_c   1.000
_cell.angle_alpha   90.00
_cell.angle_beta   90.00
_cell.angle_gamma   90.00
#
_symmetry.space_group_name_H-M   'P 1'
#
loop_
_entity.id
_entity.type
_entity.pdbx_description
1 polymer ?
#
loop_
_entity_poly.entity_id
_entity_poly.type
_entity_poly.pdbx_seq_one_letter_code
_entity_poly.pdbx_strand_id
1 'polypeptide(L)'
;EEILDTWSAFMDFRGQAQKALEEARNAKVIGKSLEAHLTVYPNEVVKTLLGAVDSNVAQLLIVSELNIAEGTAPEGAVSFEDVAFTVERAAGEVCDRCRRIDPTTAERSYHAVICDHCASIVEENFADAVAEGFEAK
;
A
#
# COMPACT_ATOMS: atom_id res chain seq x y z
N GLU A 1 -3.59 -23.48 15.37
CA GLU A 1 -2.40 -23.88 14.57
C GLU A 1 -2.50 -23.25 13.20
N GLU A 2 -3.56 -23.56 12.43
CA GLU A 2 -3.83 -23.01 11.09
C GLU A 2 -3.69 -21.48 10.91
N ILE A 3 -4.21 -20.67 11.85
CA ILE A 3 -4.02 -19.21 11.83
C ILE A 3 -2.53 -18.84 11.94
N LEU A 4 -1.80 -19.47 12.87
CA LEU A 4 -0.38 -19.18 13.06
C LEU A 4 0.43 -19.59 11.83
N ASP A 5 0.11 -20.73 11.22
CA ASP A 5 0.76 -21.22 10.02
C ASP A 5 0.51 -20.27 8.82
N THR A 6 -0.73 -19.83 8.66
CA THR A 6 -1.13 -18.85 7.62
C THR A 6 -0.34 -17.55 7.78
N TRP A 7 -0.31 -17.00 9.00
CA TRP A 7 0.43 -15.77 9.27
C TRP A 7 1.94 -15.94 9.19
N SER A 8 2.48 -17.12 9.52
CA SER A 8 3.90 -17.42 9.32
C SER A 8 4.26 -17.38 7.84
N ALA A 9 3.48 -18.06 6.99
CA ALA A 9 3.69 -18.03 5.54
C ALA A 9 3.53 -16.62 4.96
N PHE A 10 2.57 -15.84 5.48
CA PHE A 10 2.42 -14.43 5.10
C PHE A 10 3.64 -13.58 5.51
N MET A 11 4.24 -13.83 6.67
CA MET A 11 5.44 -13.11 7.10
C MET A 11 6.66 -13.45 6.23
N ASP A 12 6.77 -14.69 5.74
CA ASP A 12 7.80 -15.08 4.77
C ASP A 12 7.60 -14.35 3.43
N PHE A 13 6.38 -14.34 2.90
CA PHE A 13 6.00 -13.56 1.72
C PHE A 13 6.31 -12.06 1.91
N ARG A 14 5.97 -11.50 3.08
CA ARG A 14 6.24 -10.10 3.42
C ARG A 14 7.74 -9.81 3.41
N GLY A 15 8.57 -10.75 3.88
CA GLY A 15 10.03 -10.63 3.81
C GLY A 15 10.54 -10.52 2.36
N GLN A 16 9.94 -11.26 1.43
CA GLN A 16 10.26 -11.18 0.00
C GLN A 16 9.80 -9.84 -0.61
N ALA A 17 8.59 -9.38 -0.30
CA ALA A 17 8.10 -8.07 -0.73
C ALA A 17 8.99 -6.94 -0.19
N GLN A 18 9.46 -7.03 1.06
CA GLN A 18 10.38 -6.06 1.64
C GLN A 18 11.73 -5.99 0.92
N LYS A 19 12.25 -7.13 0.44
CA LYS A 19 13.46 -7.14 -0.39
C LYS A 19 13.24 -6.38 -1.69
N ALA A 20 12.13 -6.61 -2.39
CA ALA A 20 11.81 -5.87 -3.61
C ALA A 20 11.69 -4.35 -3.36
N LEU A 21 11.05 -3.96 -2.26
CA LEU A 21 10.96 -2.55 -1.84
C LEU A 21 12.35 -1.96 -1.53
N GLU A 22 13.26 -2.73 -0.93
CA GLU A 22 14.62 -2.28 -0.64
C GLU A 22 15.45 -2.10 -1.90
N GLU A 23 15.33 -2.99 -2.88
CA GLU A 23 15.96 -2.81 -4.20
C GLU A 23 15.47 -1.53 -4.88
N ALA A 24 14.17 -1.24 -4.81
CA ALA A 24 13.59 0.00 -5.33
C ALA A 24 14.11 1.25 -4.60
N ARG A 25 14.35 1.18 -3.28
CA ARG A 25 15.00 2.27 -2.51
C ARG A 25 16.44 2.49 -2.95
N ASN A 26 17.21 1.41 -3.13
CA ASN A 26 18.58 1.49 -3.61
C ASN A 26 18.67 2.09 -5.03
N ALA A 27 17.68 1.79 -5.87
CA ALA A 27 17.52 2.37 -7.19
C ALA A 27 16.92 3.79 -7.19
N LYS A 28 16.58 4.35 -6.01
CA LYS A 28 15.96 5.68 -5.82
C LYS A 28 14.60 5.84 -6.51
N VAL A 29 13.88 4.75 -6.76
CA VAL A 29 12.50 4.78 -7.29
C VAL A 29 11.54 5.29 -6.22
N ILE A 30 11.77 4.87 -4.98
CA ILE A 30 11.02 5.28 -3.78
C ILE A 30 11.99 5.61 -2.64
N GLY A 31 11.57 6.45 -1.69
CA GLY A 31 12.27 6.66 -0.41
C GLY A 31 11.67 5.84 0.74
N LYS A 32 10.35 5.90 0.91
CA LYS A 32 9.60 5.16 1.95
C LYS A 32 8.61 4.17 1.31
N SER A 33 8.20 3.13 2.04
CA SER A 33 7.25 2.13 1.51
C SER A 33 5.92 2.74 1.06
N LEU A 34 5.43 3.78 1.75
CA LEU A 34 4.22 4.52 1.36
C LEU A 34 4.39 5.36 0.08
N GLU A 35 5.55 5.38 -0.55
CA GLU A 35 5.69 5.93 -1.91
C GLU A 35 5.53 4.85 -2.99
N ALA A 36 5.42 3.58 -2.61
CA ALA A 36 5.38 2.47 -3.53
C ALA A 36 3.96 2.16 -4.02
N HIS A 37 3.89 1.88 -5.31
CA HIS A 37 2.94 0.99 -5.93
C HIS A 37 3.64 -0.35 -6.14
N LEU A 38 3.18 -1.38 -5.42
CA LEU A 38 3.73 -2.72 -5.50
C LEU A 38 2.83 -3.58 -6.39
N THR A 39 3.38 -4.21 -7.42
CA THR A 39 2.67 -5.26 -8.14
C THR A 39 3.27 -6.61 -7.78
N VAL A 40 2.42 -7.53 -7.34
CA VAL A 40 2.75 -8.90 -6.97
C VAL A 40 2.33 -9.81 -8.11
N TYR A 41 3.24 -10.68 -8.56
CA TYR A 41 3.00 -11.71 -9.56
C TYR A 41 3.12 -13.08 -8.85
N PRO A 42 2.06 -13.54 -8.17
CA PRO A 42 2.11 -14.77 -7.39
C PRO A 42 1.84 -16.00 -8.28
N ASN A 43 2.36 -17.15 -7.88
CA ASN A 43 1.80 -18.43 -8.30
C ASN A 43 0.50 -18.75 -7.53
N GLU A 44 -0.11 -19.90 -7.80
CA GLU A 44 -1.38 -20.30 -7.17
C GLU A 44 -1.28 -20.47 -5.64
N VAL A 45 -0.12 -20.89 -5.12
CA VAL A 45 0.10 -21.06 -3.68
C VAL A 45 0.07 -19.70 -2.99
N VAL A 46 0.84 -18.72 -3.49
CA VAL A 46 0.87 -17.37 -2.91
C VAL A 46 -0.46 -16.67 -3.13
N LYS A 47 -1.13 -16.85 -4.28
CA LYS A 47 -2.47 -16.29 -4.52
C LYS A 47 -3.48 -16.81 -3.48
N THR A 48 -3.44 -18.10 -3.18
CA THR A 48 -4.28 -18.71 -2.14
C THR A 48 -3.95 -18.16 -0.75
N LEU A 49 -2.66 -18.06 -0.41
CA LEU A 49 -2.19 -17.48 0.86
C LEU A 49 -2.70 -16.05 1.06
N LEU A 50 -2.57 -15.19 0.04
CA LEU A 50 -3.01 -13.80 0.13
C LEU A 50 -4.53 -13.68 0.32
N GLY A 51 -5.31 -14.60 -0.25
CA GLY A 51 -6.74 -14.70 0.02
C GLY A 51 -7.05 -15.20 1.44
N ALA A 52 -6.29 -16.18 1.94
CA ALA A 52 -6.50 -16.78 3.25
C ALA A 52 -6.22 -15.83 4.43
N VAL A 53 -5.36 -14.82 4.22
CA VAL A 53 -5.08 -13.78 5.23
C VAL A 53 -6.30 -12.87 5.49
N ASP A 54 -7.25 -12.80 4.54
CA ASP A 54 -8.52 -12.06 4.66
C ASP A 54 -8.36 -10.65 5.27
N SER A 55 -7.34 -9.92 4.79
CA SER A 55 -6.99 -8.59 5.29
C SER A 55 -6.48 -7.70 4.16
N ASN A 56 -6.39 -6.40 4.42
CA ASN A 56 -5.83 -5.46 3.46
C ASN A 56 -4.31 -5.63 3.33
N VAL A 57 -3.88 -6.40 2.33
CA VAL A 57 -2.46 -6.72 2.09
C VAL A 57 -1.62 -5.45 1.84
N ALA A 58 -2.15 -4.44 1.16
CA ALA A 58 -1.43 -3.18 0.94
C ALA A 58 -1.05 -2.50 2.27
N GLN A 59 -1.97 -2.50 3.23
CA GLN A 59 -1.72 -1.97 4.58
C GLN A 59 -0.71 -2.82 5.35
N LEU A 60 -0.80 -4.16 5.27
CA LEU A 60 0.15 -5.07 5.92
C LEU A 60 1.58 -4.93 5.37
N LEU A 61 1.71 -4.59 4.08
CA LEU A 61 2.98 -4.30 3.42
C LEU A 61 3.42 -2.84 3.55
N ILE A 62 2.55 -1.95 4.05
CA ILE A 62 2.79 -0.52 4.25
C ILE A 62 3.11 0.18 2.92
N VAL A 63 2.39 -0.18 1.86
CA VAL A 63 2.48 0.46 0.53
C VAL A 63 1.23 1.28 0.25
N SER A 64 1.34 2.25 -0.67
CA SER A 64 0.19 3.10 -1.00
C SER A 64 -0.78 2.42 -1.96
N GLU A 65 -0.25 1.59 -2.86
CA GLU A 65 -1.04 0.85 -3.83
C GLU A 65 -0.49 -0.57 -3.99
N LEU A 66 -1.38 -1.54 -4.19
CA LEU A 66 -1.04 -2.94 -4.40
C LEU A 66 -1.87 -3.52 -5.52
N ASN A 67 -1.22 -4.12 -6.51
CA ASN A 67 -1.87 -4.95 -7.52
C ASN A 67 -1.43 -6.41 -7.36
N ILE A 68 -2.39 -7.33 -7.43
CA ILE A 68 -2.11 -8.76 -7.57
C ILE A 68 -2.38 -9.12 -9.03
N ALA A 69 -1.32 -9.30 -9.81
CA ALA A 69 -1.40 -9.54 -11.24
C ALA A 69 -1.75 -10.99 -11.56
N GLU A 70 -2.29 -11.20 -12.75
CA GLU A 70 -2.43 -12.52 -13.35
C GLU A 70 -1.37 -12.72 -14.44
N GLY A 71 -0.73 -13.89 -14.47
CA GLY A 71 0.26 -14.25 -15.48
C GLY A 71 1.72 -14.01 -15.06
N THR A 72 2.60 -13.97 -16.06
CA THR A 72 4.04 -13.96 -15.86
C THR A 72 4.56 -12.56 -15.54
N ALA A 73 5.50 -12.48 -14.60
CA ALA A 73 6.17 -11.24 -14.27
C ALA A 73 6.99 -10.69 -15.46
N PRO A 74 7.08 -9.37 -15.62
CA PRO A 74 7.88 -8.75 -16.66
C PRO A 74 9.39 -8.92 -16.42
N GLU A 75 10.18 -8.66 -17.46
CA GLU A 75 11.65 -8.59 -17.33
C GLU A 75 12.04 -7.48 -16.34
N GLY A 76 12.99 -7.78 -15.45
CA GLY A 76 13.43 -6.85 -14.39
C GLY A 76 12.61 -6.92 -13.10
N ALA A 77 11.57 -7.76 -13.02
CA ALA A 77 10.92 -8.05 -11.76
C ALA A 77 11.87 -8.74 -10.77
N VAL A 78 11.73 -8.42 -9.49
CA VAL A 78 12.45 -9.08 -8.40
C VAL A 78 11.78 -10.42 -8.14
N SER A 79 12.44 -11.50 -8.54
CA SER A 79 11.84 -12.85 -8.56
C SER A 79 12.36 -13.75 -7.44
N PHE A 80 11.44 -14.50 -6.86
CA PHE A 80 11.66 -15.59 -5.92
C PHE A 80 11.04 -16.88 -6.48
N GLU A 81 11.10 -17.97 -5.71
CA GLU A 81 10.60 -19.29 -6.14
C GLU A 81 9.10 -19.25 -6.52
N ASP A 82 8.26 -18.65 -5.67
CA ASP A 82 6.80 -18.68 -5.81
C ASP A 82 6.15 -17.35 -6.21
N VAL A 83 6.93 -16.27 -6.26
CA VAL A 83 6.41 -14.92 -6.48
C VAL A 83 7.47 -14.00 -7.05
N ALA A 84 7.03 -13.03 -7.85
CA ALA A 84 7.85 -11.92 -8.28
C ALA A 84 7.17 -10.58 -8.00
N PHE A 85 7.96 -9.50 -8.02
CA PHE A 85 7.49 -8.16 -7.69
C PHE A 85 8.03 -7.12 -8.68
N THR A 86 7.18 -6.15 -9.04
CA THR A 86 7.64 -4.86 -9.57
C THR A 86 7.26 -3.76 -8.60
N VAL A 87 8.12 -2.74 -8.52
CA VAL A 87 7.92 -1.59 -7.65
C VAL A 87 8.00 -0.33 -8.49
N GLU A 88 6.94 0.46 -8.43
CA GLU A 88 6.86 1.77 -9.04
C GLU A 88 6.52 2.81 -7.97
N ARG A 89 6.64 4.09 -8.33
CA ARG A 89 6.17 5.16 -7.46
C ARG A 89 4.65 5.27 -7.60
N ALA A 90 3.93 5.24 -6.47
CA ALA A 90 2.49 5.42 -6.43
C ALA A 90 2.05 6.75 -7.05
N ALA A 91 0.85 6.76 -7.63
CA ALA A 91 0.29 7.92 -8.33
C ALA A 91 -0.50 8.84 -7.38
N GLY A 92 -0.41 10.15 -7.62
CA GLY A 92 -1.11 11.17 -6.83
C GLY A 92 -0.21 11.90 -5.84
N GLU A 93 -0.83 12.46 -4.80
CA GLU A 93 -0.18 13.31 -3.81
C GLU A 93 -0.24 12.70 -2.41
N VAL A 94 0.68 13.13 -1.54
CA VAL A 94 0.74 12.65 -0.15
C VAL A 94 -0.44 13.21 0.65
N CYS A 95 -1.31 12.33 1.14
CA CYS A 95 -2.35 12.69 2.08
C CYS A 95 -1.74 13.10 3.43
N ASP A 96 -2.08 14.30 3.95
CA ASP A 96 -1.49 14.78 5.19
C ASP A 96 -1.89 13.98 6.44
N ARG A 97 -3.03 13.28 6.39
CA ARG A 97 -3.55 12.48 7.51
C ARG A 97 -2.98 11.06 7.54
N CYS A 98 -3.15 10.28 6.47
CA CYS A 98 -2.72 8.88 6.45
C CYS A 98 -1.32 8.66 5.85
N ARG A 99 -0.71 9.70 5.27
CA ARG A 99 0.64 9.68 4.68
C ARG A 99 0.84 8.77 3.46
N ARG A 100 -0.22 8.10 2.98
CA ARG A 100 -0.25 7.44 1.68
C ARG A 100 -0.18 8.46 0.55
N ILE A 101 0.42 8.05 -0.56
CA ILE A 101 0.22 8.70 -1.86
C ILE A 101 -1.11 8.19 -2.40
N ASP A 102 -1.98 9.10 -2.79
CA ASP A 102 -3.34 8.76 -3.24
C ASP A 102 -3.79 9.74 -4.33
N PRO A 103 -4.34 9.26 -5.47
CA PRO A 103 -4.83 10.13 -6.55
C PRO A 103 -5.96 11.07 -6.13
N THR A 104 -6.66 10.75 -5.03
CA THR A 104 -7.78 11.54 -4.52
C THR A 104 -7.37 12.59 -3.49
N THR A 105 -6.07 12.68 -3.15
CA THR A 105 -5.57 13.72 -2.25
C THR A 105 -5.80 15.10 -2.86
N ALA A 106 -6.59 15.92 -2.18
CA ALA A 106 -6.87 17.30 -2.57
C ALA A 106 -7.13 18.17 -1.33
N GLU A 107 -7.10 19.48 -1.51
CA GLU A 107 -7.55 20.43 -0.50
C GLU A 107 -9.07 20.37 -0.33
N ARG A 108 -9.53 20.24 0.91
CA ARG A 108 -10.96 20.20 1.29
C ARG A 108 -11.45 21.58 1.70
N SER A 109 -12.78 21.76 1.76
CA SER A 109 -13.41 23.03 2.16
C SER A 109 -13.02 23.52 3.57
N TYR A 110 -12.50 22.60 4.40
CA TYR A 110 -12.03 22.84 5.76
C TYR A 110 -10.49 22.93 5.85
N HIS A 111 -9.80 23.32 4.78
CA HIS A 111 -8.36 23.61 4.75
C HIS A 111 -7.44 22.42 5.08
N ALA A 112 -7.89 21.20 4.80
CA ALA A 112 -7.09 19.99 4.95
C ALA A 112 -6.73 19.40 3.56
N VAL A 113 -5.47 19.02 3.35
CA VAL A 113 -5.02 18.32 2.13
C VAL A 113 -4.98 16.82 2.38
N ILE A 114 -6.10 16.13 2.13
CA ILE A 114 -6.28 14.72 2.52
C ILE A 114 -7.00 13.92 1.43
N CYS A 115 -6.76 12.61 1.33
CA CYS A 115 -7.45 11.72 0.40
C CYS A 115 -8.92 11.46 0.78
N ASP A 116 -9.73 10.95 -0.15
CA ASP A 116 -11.17 10.78 0.02
C ASP A 116 -11.52 9.88 1.21
N HIS A 117 -10.76 8.79 1.41
CA HIS A 117 -10.92 7.92 2.58
C HIS A 117 -10.70 8.66 3.91
N CYS A 118 -9.76 9.61 3.95
CA CYS A 118 -9.54 10.41 5.15
C CYS A 118 -10.61 11.48 5.32
N ALA A 119 -11.07 12.08 4.22
CA ALA A 119 -12.13 13.07 4.21
C ALA A 119 -13.44 12.47 4.75
N SER A 120 -13.84 11.28 4.28
CA SER A 120 -15.07 10.62 4.75
C SER A 120 -15.06 10.40 6.27
N ILE A 121 -13.95 9.93 6.83
CA ILE A 121 -13.82 9.71 8.29
C ILE A 121 -13.94 11.04 9.04
N VAL A 122 -13.29 12.10 8.54
CA VAL A 122 -13.32 13.42 9.17
C VAL A 122 -14.74 14.00 9.13
N GLU A 123 -15.39 13.95 7.98
CA GLU A 123 -16.74 14.48 7.76
C GLU A 123 -17.81 13.70 8.54
N GLU A 124 -17.68 12.39 8.67
CA GLU A 124 -18.62 11.56 9.42
C GLU A 124 -18.49 11.72 10.94
N ASN A 125 -17.27 11.93 11.46
CA ASN A 125 -17.00 11.82 12.89
C ASN A 125 -16.63 13.16 13.56
N PHE A 126 -16.34 14.21 12.80
CA PHE A 126 -15.85 15.50 13.30
C PHE A 126 -16.54 16.69 12.59
N ALA A 127 -17.87 16.65 12.52
CA ALA A 127 -18.68 17.67 11.84
C ALA A 127 -18.41 19.11 12.32
N ASP A 128 -18.19 19.30 13.63
CA ASP A 128 -17.87 20.62 14.19
C ASP A 128 -16.53 21.14 13.66
N ALA A 129 -15.49 20.30 13.61
CA ALA A 129 -14.19 20.67 13.06
C ALA A 129 -14.26 20.96 11.54
N VAL A 130 -15.13 20.25 10.82
CA VAL A 130 -15.40 20.52 9.40
C VAL A 130 -16.11 21.87 9.20
N ALA A 131 -17.01 22.24 10.12
CA ALA A 131 -17.73 23.52 10.06
C ALA A 131 -16.84 24.71 10.45
N GLU A 132 -15.95 24.53 11.44
CA GLU A 132 -15.05 25.57 11.92
C GLU A 132 -13.80 25.74 11.03
N GLY A 133 -13.39 24.66 10.35
CA GLY A 133 -12.15 24.60 9.57
C GLY A 133 -10.93 24.29 10.45
N PHE A 134 -9.89 23.68 9.85
CA PHE A 134 -8.62 23.47 10.54
C PHE A 134 -7.72 24.71 10.43
N GLU A 135 -6.91 24.95 11.46
CA GLU A 135 -5.90 26.01 11.43
C GLU A 135 -4.93 25.79 10.25
N ALA A 136 -4.64 26.87 9.53
CA ALA A 136 -3.62 26.84 8.49
C ALA A 136 -2.24 26.58 9.11
N LYS A 137 -1.43 25.74 8.44
CA LYS A 137 -0.03 25.46 8.82
C LYS A 137 0.88 26.68 8.65
#